data_AF-A0A0P0CQ43-F1
#
_entry.id   AF-A0A0P0CQ43-F1
#
_cell.length_a   1.000
_cell.length_b   1.000
_cell.length_c   1.000
_cell.angle_alpha   90.00
_cell.angle_beta   90.00
_cell.angle_gamma   90.00
#
_symmetry.space_group_name_H-M   'P 1'
#
loop_
_entity.id
_entity.type
_entity.pdbx_description
1 polymer ?
#
loop_
_entity_poly.entity_id
_entity_poly.type
_entity_poly.pdbx_seq_one_letter_code
_entity_poly.pdbx_strand_id
1 'polypeptide(L)' 'MTNLVNIAKSELGELRENEKYCLKMSAVIGGEYEKSNLGKISFAELIAFSGDLGFQIKDLKDGQKIKLNIKN' A
#
# COMPACT_ATOMS: atom_id res chain seq x y z
N MET A 1 -9.36 9.86 14.35
CA MET A 1 -8.81 9.41 13.05
C MET A 1 -7.29 9.50 13.19
N THR A 2 -6.60 8.37 13.29
CA THR A 2 -5.15 8.31 13.55
C THR A 2 -4.40 9.08 12.46
N ASN A 3 -3.49 9.98 12.83
CA ASN A 3 -2.70 10.73 11.86
C ASN A 3 -1.55 9.85 11.33
N LEU A 4 -1.89 8.92 10.43
CA LEU A 4 -0.96 7.97 9.83
C LEU A 4 0.19 8.66 9.08
N VAL A 5 -0.04 9.85 8.53
CA VAL A 5 1.00 10.64 7.87
C VAL A 5 2.04 11.12 8.87
N ASN A 6 1.63 11.61 10.04
CA ASN A 6 2.56 12.00 11.10
C ASN A 6 3.34 10.79 11.64
N ILE A 7 2.67 9.65 11.81
CA ILE A 7 3.32 8.41 12.23
C ILE A 7 4.35 7.98 11.17
N ALA A 8 3.96 7.93 9.90
CA ALA A 8 4.85 7.55 8.80
C ALA A 8 6.07 8.49 8.73
N LYS A 9 5.85 9.80 8.88
CA LYS A 9 6.92 10.80 8.92
C LYS A 9 7.86 10.60 10.12
N SER A 10 7.32 10.25 11.29
CA SER A 10 8.13 9.97 12.48
C SER A 10 8.95 8.69 12.35
N GLU A 11 8.38 7.63 11.75
CA GLU A 11 9.01 6.30 11.69
C GLU A 11 9.92 6.13 10.46
N LEU A 12 9.58 6.77 9.34
CA LEU A 12 10.22 6.58 8.03
C LEU A 12 11.01 7.81 7.56
N GLY A 13 10.90 8.94 8.28
CA GLY A 13 11.46 10.23 7.89
C GLY A 13 10.72 10.86 6.71
N GLU A 14 11.15 12.07 6.32
CA GLU A 14 10.54 12.83 5.22
C GLU A 14 10.53 12.07 3.88
N LEU A 15 9.56 12.44 3.04
CA LEU A 15 9.49 11.99 1.65
C LEU A 15 10.52 12.75 0.80
N ARG A 16 11.20 12.03 -0.08
CA ARG A 16 11.93 12.64 -1.20
C ARG A 16 10.96 13.06 -2.30
N GLU A 17 11.48 13.78 -3.29
CA GLU A 17 10.70 14.10 -4.48
C GLU A 17 10.13 12.82 -5.10
N ASN A 18 8.85 12.86 -5.47
CA ASN A 18 8.08 11.74 -6.02
C ASN A 18 7.92 10.50 -5.13
N GLU A 19 8.32 10.50 -3.85
CA GLU A 19 7.94 9.45 -2.90
C GLU A 19 6.54 9.69 -2.30
N LYS A 20 5.92 8.62 -1.81
CA LYS A 20 4.66 8.63 -1.05
C LYS A 20 4.75 7.68 0.14
N TYR A 21 4.08 8.04 1.22
CA TYR A 21 3.79 7.08 2.28
C TYR A 21 2.66 6.15 1.83
N CYS A 22 2.77 4.86 2.11
CA CYS A 22 1.76 3.87 1.77
C CYS A 22 1.70 2.76 2.82
N LEU A 23 0.72 1.86 2.68
CA LEU A 23 0.79 0.56 3.36
C LEU A 23 1.69 -0.37 2.54
N LYS A 24 2.54 -1.16 3.20
CA LYS A 24 3.35 -2.21 2.57
C LYS A 24 2.43 -3.32 2.05
N MET A 25 1.45 -3.72 2.86
CA MET A 25 0.33 -4.58 2.47
C MET A 25 -0.93 -3.73 2.36
N SER A 26 -1.59 -3.73 1.20
CA SER A 26 -2.81 -2.95 0.98
C SER A 26 -3.95 -3.39 1.90
N ALA A 27 -4.73 -2.43 2.40
CA ALA A 27 -5.87 -2.71 3.27
C ALA A 27 -6.94 -3.60 2.62
N VAL A 28 -7.10 -3.51 1.30
CA VAL A 28 -8.10 -4.30 0.56
C VAL A 28 -7.78 -5.81 0.54
N ILE A 29 -6.54 -6.19 0.88
CA ILE A 29 -6.10 -7.58 1.02
C ILE A 29 -5.75 -7.94 2.47
N GLY A 30 -6.29 -7.19 3.44
CA GLY A 30 -6.10 -7.44 4.87
C GLY A 30 -4.95 -6.68 5.51
N GLY A 31 -4.34 -5.71 4.82
CA GLY A 31 -3.32 -4.84 5.38
C GLY A 31 -3.84 -3.98 6.52
N GLU A 32 -3.19 -4.06 7.68
CA GLU A 32 -3.58 -3.27 8.83
C GLU A 32 -3.01 -1.84 8.77
N TYR A 33 -3.74 -0.88 9.34
CA TYR A 33 -3.31 0.52 9.43
C TYR A 33 -2.41 0.75 10.66
N GLU A 34 -1.38 -0.06 10.79
CA GLU A 34 -0.43 -0.05 11.90
C GLU A 34 0.97 0.41 11.47
N LYS A 35 1.78 0.82 12.45
CA LYS A 35 3.12 1.38 12.22
C LYS A 35 4.02 0.46 11.39
N SER A 36 4.02 -0.83 11.72
CA SER A 36 4.80 -1.89 11.06
C SER A 36 4.48 -2.00 9.57
N ASN A 37 3.23 -1.75 9.20
CA ASN A 37 2.77 -1.83 7.82
C ASN A 37 2.93 -0.52 7.04
N LEU A 38 3.49 0.55 7.61
CA LEU A 38 3.78 1.77 6.86
C LEU A 38 5.09 1.64 6.09
N GLY A 39 5.12 2.18 4.87
CA GLY A 39 6.29 2.21 3.99
C GLY A 39 6.40 3.50 3.18
N LYS A 40 7.53 3.65 2.49
CA LYS A 40 7.75 4.66 1.44
C LYS A 40 7.96 3.95 0.12
N ILE A 41 7.39 4.49 -0.94
CA ILE A 41 7.56 3.98 -2.30
C ILE A 41 7.48 5.14 -3.29
N SER A 42 7.96 4.96 -4.53
CA SER A 42 7.78 5.99 -5.56
C SER A 42 6.30 6.13 -5.95
N PHE A 43 5.91 7.31 -6.41
CA PHE A 43 4.54 7.55 -6.85
C PHE A 43 4.16 6.68 -8.05
N ALA A 44 5.11 6.41 -8.95
CA ALA A 44 4.91 5.52 -10.09
C ALA A 44 4.60 4.08 -9.66
N GLU A 45 5.38 3.53 -8.72
CA GLU A 45 5.14 2.19 -8.18
C GLU A 45 3.82 2.11 -7.40
N LEU A 46 3.47 3.16 -6.63
CA LEU A 46 2.19 3.22 -5.92
C LEU A 46 1.00 3.14 -6.90
N ILE A 47 1.05 3.91 -8.00
CA ILE A 47 0.01 3.88 -9.04
C ILE A 47 -0.03 2.50 -9.71
N ALA A 48 1.12 1.96 -10.10
CA ALA A 48 1.19 0.68 -10.79
C ALA A 48 0.63 -0.46 -9.94
N PHE A 49 1.06 -0.56 -8.69
CA PHE A 49 0.59 -1.58 -7.75
C PHE A 49 -0.90 -1.42 -7.41
N SER A 50 -1.34 -0.20 -7.09
CA SER A 50 -2.74 0.04 -6.71
C SER A 50 -3.68 -0.18 -7.89
N GLY A 51 -3.24 0.19 -9.10
CA GLY A 51 -3.96 -0.04 -10.35
C GLY A 51 -4.08 -1.53 -10.67
N ASP A 52 -2.96 -2.26 -10.66
CA ASP A 52 -2.95 -3.71 -10.91
C ASP A 52 -3.85 -4.45 -9.92
N LEU A 53 -3.72 -4.15 -8.62
CA LEU A 53 -4.56 -4.74 -7.59
C LEU A 53 -6.04 -4.40 -7.80
N GLY A 54 -6.36 -3.14 -8.10
CA GLY A 54 -7.72 -2.70 -8.41
C GLY A 54 -8.33 -3.44 -9.61
N PHE A 55 -7.56 -3.63 -10.68
CA PHE A 55 -7.99 -4.40 -11.85
C PHE A 55 -8.18 -5.89 -11.55
N GLN A 56 -7.37 -6.47 -10.67
CA GLN A 56 -7.53 -7.86 -10.25
C GLN A 56 -8.80 -8.07 -9.42
N ILE A 57 -9.20 -7.11 -8.59
CA ILE A 57 -10.31 -7.29 -7.64
C ILE A 57 -11.66 -6.75 -8.09
N LYS A 58 -11.71 -5.82 -9.06
CA LYS A 58 -12.94 -5.09 -9.43
C LYS A 58 -14.14 -5.98 -9.80
N ASP A 59 -13.89 -7.16 -10.37
CA ASP A 59 -14.91 -8.08 -10.87
C ASP A 59 -14.95 -9.40 -10.07
N LEU A 60 -14.26 -9.46 -8.93
CA LEU A 60 -14.27 -10.65 -8.08
C LEU A 60 -15.56 -10.73 -7.27
N LYS A 61 -16.20 -11.88 -7.38
CA LYS A 61 -17.22 -12.34 -6.45
C LYS A 61 -16.57 -12.77 -5.15
N ASP A 62 -17.38 -12.78 -4.10
CA ASP A 62 -16.95 -13.26 -2.80
C ASP A 62 -16.37 -14.69 -2.89
N GLY A 63 -15.26 -14.92 -2.19
CA GLY A 63 -14.52 -16.18 -2.20
C GLY A 63 -13.56 -16.42 -3.39
N GLN A 64 -13.45 -15.50 -4.36
CA GLN A 64 -12.47 -15.64 -5.45
C GLN A 64 -11.05 -15.21 -5.03
N LYS A 65 -10.03 -15.86 -5.62
CA LYS A 65 -8.61 -15.65 -5.28
C LYS A 65 -7.97 -14.58 -6.17
N ILE A 66 -7.02 -13.84 -5.61
CA ILE A 66 -6.11 -12.91 -6.32
C ILE A 66 -4.70 -13.51 -6.47
N LYS A 67 -3.87 -12.93 -7.35
CA LYS A 67 -2.47 -13.32 -7.52
C LYS A 67 -1.54 -12.22 -6.99
N LEU A 68 -0.84 -12.52 -5.90
CA LEU A 68 0.22 -11.66 -5.37
C LEU A 68 1.58 -12.22 -5.80
N ASN A 69 2.30 -11.48 -6.63
CA ASN A 69 3.67 -11.82 -7.02
C ASN A 69 4.64 -11.05 -6.13
N ILE A 70 5.19 -11.71 -5.12
CA ILE A 70 6.25 -11.14 -4.29
C ILE A 70 7.58 -11.41 -5.01
N LYS A 71 8.26 -10.36 -5.46
CA LYS A 71 9.65 -10.47 -5.93
C LYS A 71 10.56 -10.25 -4.74
N ASN A 72 11.34 -11.28 -4.40
CA ASN A 72 12.43 -11.19 -3.42
C ASN A 72 13.62 -10.42 -4.01
#